data_AF-A0A6S7A0C4-F1
#
_entry.id   AF-A0A6S7A0C4-F1
#
_cell.length_a   1.000
_cell.length_b   1.000
_cell.length_c   1.000
_cell.angle_alpha   90.00
_cell.angle_beta   90.00
_cell.angle_gamma   90.00
#
_symmetry.space_group_name_H-M   'P 1'
#
loop_
_entity.id
_entity.type
_entity.pdbx_description
1 polymer ?
#
loop_
_entity_poly.entity_id
_entity_poly.type
_entity_poly.pdbx_seq_one_letter_code
_entity_poly.pdbx_strand_id
1 'polypeptide(L)'
;MLYTVIRQHRSEYPDPLIFSKGASLAIGEEYEGPEGWENWYFCSTADHAGGWVPGQIIDRIDESRGTAREDFCTRELDVDPGDVLWGHRDLNGWRWCSRESDAKTGWVPLENLAPIGGRP
;
A
#
# COMPACT_ATOMS: atom_id res chain seq x y z
N MET A 1 13.97 -4.94 7.00
CA MET A 1 13.81 -6.05 7.99
C MET A 1 13.22 -7.25 7.26
N LEU A 2 13.54 -8.49 7.65
CA LEU A 2 12.95 -9.69 7.04
C LEU A 2 11.64 -10.08 7.72
N TYR A 3 10.69 -10.54 6.91
CA TYR A 3 9.38 -11.02 7.35
C TYR A 3 9.06 -12.36 6.69
N THR A 4 8.34 -13.22 7.42
CA THR A 4 7.70 -14.41 6.89
C THR A 4 6.21 -14.14 6.75
N VAL A 5 5.63 -14.63 5.66
CA VAL A 5 4.20 -14.48 5.41
C VAL A 5 3.43 -15.48 6.27
N ILE A 6 2.57 -14.88 7.07
CA ILE A 6 1.50 -15.37 7.94
C ILE A 6 0.36 -16.18 7.35
N ARG A 7 -0.18 -15.53 6.33
CA ARG A 7 -1.53 -15.68 5.79
C ARG A 7 -1.45 -15.22 4.35
N GLN A 8 -2.20 -15.89 3.49
CA GLN A 8 -2.27 -15.54 2.08
C GLN A 8 -2.84 -14.14 1.89
N HIS A 9 -2.30 -13.43 0.90
CA HIS A 9 -2.85 -12.19 0.38
C HIS A 9 -2.84 -12.23 -1.16
N ARG A 10 -3.92 -11.75 -1.76
CA ARG A 10 -4.09 -11.63 -3.21
C ARG A 10 -4.56 -10.24 -3.51
N SER A 11 -3.92 -9.62 -4.50
CA SER A 11 -4.30 -8.28 -4.94
C SER A 11 -5.72 -8.30 -5.50
N GLU A 12 -6.56 -7.43 -4.96
CA GLU A 12 -7.89 -7.18 -5.51
C GLU A 12 -7.83 -6.20 -6.70
N TYR A 13 -6.72 -5.50 -6.86
CA TYR A 13 -6.49 -4.44 -7.84
C TYR A 13 -5.25 -4.72 -8.71
N PRO A 14 -5.38 -5.55 -9.77
CA PRO A 14 -4.25 -5.96 -10.60
C PRO A 14 -3.66 -4.83 -11.44
N ASP A 15 -4.41 -3.75 -11.66
CA ASP A 15 -3.93 -2.51 -12.29
C ASP A 15 -3.68 -1.46 -11.20
N PRO A 16 -2.42 -1.31 -10.73
CA PRO A 16 -2.12 -0.40 -9.64
C PRO A 16 -2.07 1.04 -10.11
N LEU A 17 -2.64 1.93 -9.31
CA LEU A 17 -2.45 3.36 -9.49
C LEU A 17 -1.00 3.73 -9.17
N ILE A 18 -0.32 4.37 -10.12
CA ILE A 18 1.06 4.87 -9.97
C ILE A 18 1.07 6.36 -10.31
N PHE A 19 1.64 7.17 -9.44
CA PHE A 19 1.80 8.60 -9.68
C PHE A 19 3.07 9.14 -9.03
N SER A 20 3.55 10.26 -9.56
CA SER A 20 4.69 11.00 -9.03
C SER A 20 4.25 12.12 -8.09
N LYS A 21 5.17 12.58 -7.26
CA LYS A 21 5.02 13.79 -6.46
C LYS A 21 4.51 14.96 -7.30
N GLY A 22 3.54 15.68 -6.77
CA GLY A 22 2.89 16.82 -7.41
C GLY A 22 1.75 16.45 -8.35
N ALA A 23 1.52 15.15 -8.64
CA ALA A 23 0.39 14.72 -9.44
C ALA A 23 -0.95 15.12 -8.80
N SER A 24 -1.92 15.53 -9.62
CA SER A 24 -3.27 15.83 -9.17
C SER A 24 -4.04 14.55 -8.88
N LEU A 25 -4.69 14.50 -7.72
CA LEU A 25 -5.49 13.39 -7.25
C LEU A 25 -6.93 13.86 -7.02
N ALA A 26 -7.90 13.12 -7.56
CA ALA A 26 -9.28 13.20 -7.12
C ALA A 26 -9.45 12.29 -5.90
N ILE A 27 -9.90 12.86 -4.79
CA ILE A 27 -10.07 12.18 -3.51
C ILE A 27 -11.52 11.73 -3.40
N GLY A 28 -11.73 10.42 -3.26
CA GLY A 28 -13.02 9.80 -3.04
C GLY A 28 -13.26 9.44 -1.57
N GLU A 29 -13.84 8.26 -1.36
CA GLU A 29 -14.21 7.76 -0.04
C GLU A 29 -13.00 7.49 0.85
N GLU A 30 -13.19 7.67 2.16
CA GLU A 30 -12.27 7.19 3.20
C GLU A 30 -12.58 5.73 3.51
N TYR A 31 -11.54 4.93 3.74
CA TYR A 31 -11.72 3.55 4.15
C TYR A 31 -12.36 3.48 5.56
N GLU A 32 -13.50 2.80 5.65
CA GLU A 32 -14.19 2.54 6.91
C GLU A 32 -14.30 1.02 7.13
N GLY A 33 -13.34 0.44 7.85
CA GLY A 33 -13.32 -1.01 8.14
C GLY A 33 -12.75 -1.34 9.52
N PRO A 34 -13.14 -2.48 10.13
CA PRO A 34 -12.64 -2.93 11.43
C PRO A 34 -11.14 -3.32 11.45
N GLU A 35 -10.50 -3.44 10.29
CA GLU A 35 -9.12 -3.92 10.09
C GLU A 35 -8.06 -2.91 10.56
N GLY A 36 -8.47 -1.68 10.91
CA GLY A 36 -7.56 -0.64 11.38
C GLY A 36 -6.74 0.01 10.26
N TRP A 37 -7.19 -0.09 9.02
CA TRP A 37 -6.61 0.63 7.88
C TRP A 37 -7.20 2.06 7.80
N GLU A 38 -7.12 2.78 8.91
CA GLU A 38 -7.59 4.16 8.99
C GLU A 38 -6.75 5.07 8.07
N ASN A 39 -7.32 6.21 7.66
CA ASN A 39 -6.60 7.23 6.87
C ASN A 39 -6.15 6.74 5.48
N TRP A 40 -6.86 5.80 4.87
CA TRP A 40 -6.77 5.49 3.44
C TRP A 40 -7.92 6.14 2.68
N TYR A 41 -7.64 6.71 1.52
CA TYR A 41 -8.63 7.34 0.66
C TYR A 41 -8.58 6.74 -0.73
N PHE A 42 -9.74 6.40 -1.29
CA PHE A 42 -9.80 5.93 -2.67
C PHE A 42 -9.57 7.12 -3.60
N CYS A 43 -8.41 7.16 -4.24
CA CYS A 43 -8.02 8.27 -5.12
C CYS A 43 -7.96 7.83 -6.56
N SER A 44 -8.29 8.72 -7.49
CA SER A 44 -8.14 8.51 -8.92
C SER A 44 -7.37 9.65 -9.59
N THR A 45 -6.87 9.38 -10.79
CA THR A 45 -6.23 10.38 -11.65
C THR A 45 -7.03 10.50 -12.95
N ALA A 46 -6.66 11.44 -13.81
CA ALA A 46 -7.29 11.57 -15.13
C ALA A 46 -7.13 10.29 -15.98
N ASP A 47 -6.06 9.53 -15.74
CA ASP A 47 -5.65 8.39 -16.58
C ASP A 47 -5.85 7.02 -15.93
N HIS A 48 -6.31 6.95 -14.66
CA HIS A 48 -6.46 5.70 -13.93
C HIS A 48 -7.70 5.71 -13.02
N ALA A 49 -8.46 4.60 -13.04
CA ALA A 49 -9.78 4.49 -12.41
C ALA A 49 -9.75 4.67 -10.89
N GLY A 50 -8.67 4.27 -10.24
CA GLY A 50 -8.35 4.65 -8.87
C GLY A 50 -7.63 3.56 -8.09
N GLY A 51 -7.27 3.89 -6.86
CA GLY A 51 -6.65 2.99 -5.89
C GLY A 51 -6.56 3.65 -4.52
N TRP A 52 -6.35 2.84 -3.48
CA TRP A 52 -6.25 3.34 -2.11
C TRP A 52 -4.92 4.08 -1.91
N VAL A 53 -5.00 5.31 -1.43
CA VAL A 53 -3.84 6.17 -1.13
C VAL A 53 -3.88 6.61 0.34
N PRO A 54 -2.77 6.52 1.09
CA PRO A 54 -2.69 7.01 2.45
C PRO A 54 -2.88 8.52 2.50
N GLY A 55 -3.69 9.03 3.41
CA GLY A 55 -3.94 10.47 3.54
C GLY A 55 -2.68 11.30 3.79
N GLN A 56 -1.66 10.71 4.42
CA GLN A 56 -0.34 11.35 4.60
C GLN A 56 0.41 11.66 3.30
N ILE A 57 0.06 10.97 2.21
CA ILE A 57 0.63 11.18 0.86
C ILE A 57 -0.18 12.24 0.09
N ILE A 58 -1.33 12.67 0.61
CA ILE A 58 -2.22 13.62 -0.07
C ILE A 58 -2.03 15.01 0.56
N ASP A 59 -1.64 15.98 -0.25
CA ASP A 59 -1.74 17.40 0.08
C ASP A 59 -3.11 17.91 -0.35
N ARG A 60 -4.05 17.96 0.59
CA ARG A 60 -5.44 18.32 0.31
C ARG A 60 -5.56 19.78 -0.09
N ILE A 61 -6.17 20.03 -1.25
CA ILE A 61 -6.59 21.36 -1.69
C ILE A 61 -8.00 21.63 -1.18
N ASP A 62 -8.88 20.64 -1.32
CA ASP A 62 -10.25 20.64 -0.78
C ASP A 62 -10.69 19.20 -0.42
N GLU A 63 -11.98 19.00 -0.15
CA GLU A 63 -12.54 17.70 0.25
C GLU A 63 -12.37 16.62 -0.83
N SER A 64 -12.41 17.02 -2.11
CA SER A 64 -12.46 16.13 -3.27
C SER A 64 -11.18 16.15 -4.12
N ARG A 65 -10.22 17.02 -3.81
CA ARG A 65 -9.01 17.22 -4.61
C ARG A 65 -7.78 17.41 -3.75
N GLY A 66 -6.66 16.87 -4.23
CA GLY A 66 -5.35 17.07 -3.63
C GLY A 66 -4.21 16.90 -4.63
N THR A 67 -2.99 17.04 -4.14
CA THR A 67 -1.78 16.70 -4.90
C THR A 67 -0.93 15.68 -4.13
N ALA A 68 -0.19 14.85 -4.85
CA ALA A 68 0.70 13.88 -4.25
C ALA A 68 1.89 14.57 -3.56
N ARG A 69 2.14 14.27 -2.28
CA ARG A 69 3.29 14.77 -1.51
C ARG A 69 4.60 14.07 -1.88
N GLU A 70 4.49 12.87 -2.43
CA GLU A 70 5.60 12.00 -2.83
C GLU A 70 5.16 11.03 -3.94
N ASP A 71 6.11 10.31 -4.52
CA ASP A 71 5.82 9.23 -5.46
C ASP A 71 5.13 8.08 -4.73
N PHE A 72 4.11 7.49 -5.33
CA PHE A 72 3.37 6.39 -4.71
C PHE A 72 2.83 5.39 -5.74
N CYS A 73 2.66 4.15 -5.27
CA CYS A 73 2.12 3.06 -6.04
C CYS A 73 1.21 2.23 -5.15
N THR A 74 -0.02 1.98 -5.59
CA THR A 74 -1.02 1.18 -4.85
C THR A 74 -0.87 -0.32 -5.11
N ARG A 75 0.25 -0.76 -5.68
CA ARG A 75 0.49 -2.17 -6.02
C ARG A 75 0.54 -3.02 -4.76
N GLU A 76 -0.28 -4.05 -4.74
CA GLU A 76 -0.25 -5.10 -3.74
C GLU A 76 0.60 -6.28 -4.23
N LEU A 77 1.16 -7.04 -3.29
CA LEU A 77 1.99 -8.21 -3.61
C LEU A 77 1.23 -9.49 -3.28
N ASP A 78 1.00 -10.33 -4.29
CA ASP A 78 0.48 -11.68 -4.08
C ASP A 78 1.49 -12.54 -3.31
N VAL A 79 1.09 -13.02 -2.13
CA VAL A 79 1.96 -13.79 -1.23
C VAL A 79 1.26 -14.99 -0.63
N ASP A 80 2.03 -16.05 -0.38
CA ASP A 80 1.58 -17.28 0.26
C ASP A 80 2.28 -17.50 1.60
N PRO A 81 1.64 -18.19 2.56
CA PRO A 81 2.27 -18.50 3.84
C PRO A 81 3.63 -19.19 3.66
N GLY A 82 4.64 -18.71 4.37
CA GLY A 82 6.04 -19.18 4.25
C GLY A 82 6.90 -18.40 3.25
N ASP A 83 6.32 -17.51 2.43
CA ASP A 83 7.10 -16.56 1.64
C ASP A 83 7.97 -15.68 2.54
N VAL A 84 9.20 -15.41 2.10
CA VAL A 84 10.13 -14.52 2.80
C VAL A 84 10.24 -13.20 2.04
N LEU A 85 9.97 -12.11 2.76
CA LEU A 85 9.91 -10.76 2.21
C LEU A 85 10.87 -9.83 2.94
N TRP A 86 11.47 -8.91 2.19
CA TRP A 86 12.13 -7.74 2.76
C TRP A 86 11.11 -6.61 2.91
N GLY A 87 10.87 -6.21 4.16
CA GLY A 87 10.03 -5.07 4.49
C GLY A 87 10.80 -3.75 4.51
N HIS A 88 10.20 -2.71 3.93
CA HIS A 88 10.81 -1.40 3.72
C HIS A 88 10.12 -0.27 4.49
N ARG A 89 8.82 -0.05 4.23
CA ARG A 89 8.06 1.09 4.75
C ARG A 89 6.68 0.64 5.19
N ASP A 90 6.21 1.18 6.31
CA ASP A 90 4.88 0.92 6.85
C ASP A 90 3.98 2.13 6.65
N LEU A 91 2.74 1.89 6.22
CA LEU A 91 1.70 2.91 6.14
C LEU A 91 0.35 2.29 6.52
N ASN A 92 -0.29 2.85 7.55
CA ASN A 92 -1.69 2.60 7.88
C ASN A 92 -2.10 1.10 7.87
N GLY A 93 -1.33 0.24 8.54
CA GLY A 93 -1.63 -1.19 8.60
C GLY A 93 -1.02 -2.04 7.47
N TRP A 94 -0.32 -1.44 6.51
CA TRP A 94 0.33 -2.13 5.39
C TRP A 94 1.83 -1.89 5.36
N ARG A 95 2.56 -2.82 4.74
CA ARG A 95 4.01 -2.72 4.54
C ARG A 95 4.41 -2.94 3.10
N TRP A 96 5.21 -2.02 2.56
CA TRP A 96 5.87 -2.18 1.28
C TRP A 96 6.97 -3.23 1.40
N CYS A 97 6.84 -4.28 0.60
CA CYS A 97 7.70 -5.45 0.64
C CYS A 97 8.37 -5.69 -0.71
N SER A 98 9.51 -6.37 -0.71
CA SER A 98 10.13 -6.95 -1.90
C SER A 98 10.41 -8.44 -1.68
N ARG A 99 10.09 -9.27 -2.68
CA ARG A 99 10.37 -10.71 -2.70
C ARG A 99 11.54 -10.98 -3.64
N GLU A 100 12.62 -11.56 -3.12
CA GLU A 100 13.84 -11.77 -3.91
C GLU A 100 13.70 -12.89 -4.95
N SER A 101 12.85 -13.89 -4.70
CA SER A 101 12.70 -15.04 -5.61
C SER A 101 12.19 -14.67 -7.01
N ASP A 102 11.41 -13.59 -7.12
CA ASP A 102 10.83 -13.11 -8.38
C ASP A 102 10.99 -11.59 -8.60
N ALA A 103 11.80 -10.93 -7.76
CA ALA A 103 12.05 -9.49 -7.78
C ALA A 103 10.77 -8.61 -7.76
N LYS A 104 9.65 -9.14 -7.26
CA LYS A 104 8.40 -8.39 -7.16
C LYS A 104 8.37 -7.52 -5.91
N THR A 105 7.63 -6.42 -6.00
CA THR A 105 7.40 -5.47 -4.91
C THR A 105 5.92 -5.11 -4.81
N GLY A 106 5.46 -4.80 -3.60
CA GLY A 106 4.08 -4.40 -3.35
C GLY A 106 3.76 -4.28 -1.87
N TRP A 107 2.60 -3.70 -1.57
CA TRP A 107 2.03 -3.64 -0.22
C TRP A 107 1.50 -5.02 0.20
N VAL A 108 1.71 -5.35 1.47
CA VAL A 108 1.13 -6.52 2.14
C VAL A 108 0.58 -6.08 3.50
N PRO A 109 -0.61 -6.54 3.93
CA PRO A 109 -1.14 -6.21 5.26
C PRO A 109 -0.18 -6.66 6.36
N LEU A 110 0.03 -5.81 7.37
CA LEU A 110 0.92 -6.11 8.50
C LEU A 110 0.49 -7.35 9.28
N GLU A 111 -0.82 -7.59 9.39
CA GLU A 111 -1.37 -8.79 10.04
C GLU A 111 -0.98 -10.10 9.32
N ASN A 112 -0.60 -10.01 8.04
CA ASN A 112 -0.15 -11.14 7.24
C ASN A 112 1.36 -11.38 7.36
N LEU A 113 2.08 -10.61 8.18
CA LEU A 113 3.54 -10.67 8.28
C LEU A 113 3.99 -10.91 9.73
N ALA A 114 4.95 -11.82 9.90
CA ALA A 114 5.68 -11.97 11.16
C ALA A 114 7.17 -11.64 10.94
N PRO A 115 7.82 -10.84 11.79
CA PRO A 115 9.24 -10.55 11.66
C PRO A 115 10.07 -11.83 11.84
N ILE A 116 11.03 -12.06 10.92
CA ILE A 116 12.03 -13.12 11.07
C ILE A 116 13.14 -12.53 11.93
N GLY A 117 13.20 -12.97 13.19
CA GLY A 117 13.93 -12.27 14.25
C GLY A 117 15.41 -11.98 13.94
N GLY A 118 15.81 -10.74 14.25
CA GLY A 118 16.94 -10.58 15.15
C GLY A 118 16.46 -10.92 16.55
N ARG A 119 17.16 -11.81 17.25
CA ARG A 119 16.90 -12.17 18.67
C ARG A 119 16.74 -10.90 19.54
N PRO A 120 15.88 -10.92 20.58
CA PRO A 120 16.06 -9.99 21.70
C PRO A 120 17.41 -10.22 22.38
#